data_AF-A0A645J3E4-F1
#
_entry.id   AF-A0A645J3E4-F1
#
_cell.length_a   1.000
_cell.length_b   1.000
_cell.length_c   1.000
_cell.angle_alpha   90.00
_cell.angle_beta   90.00
_cell.angle_gamma   90.00
#
_symmetry.space_group_name_H-M   'P 1'
#
loop_
_entity.id
_entity.type
_entity.pdbx_description
1 polymer ?
#
loop_
_entity_poly.entity_id
_entity_poly.type
_entity_poly.pdbx_seq_one_letter_code
_entity_poly.pdbx_strand_id
1 'polypeptide(L)'
;MVGAALVAIVFGSPWAGVLVLTLVLLVQGFAFADGGITTMGANILNMGVVSGFVGYYTYVVLRRSLSTSIAAFGGAWLGLFISAIVCAVQMWIAGTFPLVPGLIAMGTFHLIIGFIGEGLITSIAIAAIAKSRPDLLEETSPKTRKERAEMEAIV
;
A
#
# COMPACT_ATOMS: atom_id res chain seq x y z
N MET A 1 4.14 -9.95 0.67
CA MET A 1 3.28 -9.03 1.47
C MET A 1 4.09 -7.79 1.73
N VAL A 2 3.46 -6.61 1.75
CA VAL A 2 4.16 -5.32 1.86
C VAL A 2 3.68 -4.53 3.07
N GLY A 3 2.37 -4.43 3.30
CA GLY A 3 1.77 -3.63 4.38
C GLY A 3 1.71 -2.13 4.10
N ALA A 4 2.08 -1.67 2.91
CA ALA A 4 2.10 -0.24 2.57
C ALA A 4 0.72 0.40 2.63
N ALA A 5 -0.31 -0.28 2.12
CA ALA A 5 -1.69 0.19 2.20
C ALA A 5 -2.18 0.26 3.65
N LEU A 6 -1.88 -0.75 4.47
CA LEU A 6 -2.22 -0.76 5.90
C LEU A 6 -1.63 0.46 6.61
N VAL A 7 -0.32 0.70 6.45
CA VAL A 7 0.36 1.86 7.04
C VAL A 7 -0.25 3.16 6.54
N ALA A 8 -0.42 3.31 5.22
CA ALA A 8 -0.99 4.53 4.66
C ALA A 8 -2.40 4.83 5.18
N ILE A 9 -3.24 3.81 5.37
CA ILE A 9 -4.58 3.93 5.93
C ILE A 9 -4.51 4.35 7.39
N VAL A 10 -3.69 3.69 8.21
CA VAL A 10 -3.57 3.97 9.65
C VAL A 10 -3.06 5.38 9.92
N PHE A 11 -2.11 5.87 9.12
CA PHE A 11 -1.55 7.22 9.27
C PHE A 11 -2.29 8.28 8.44
N GLY A 12 -3.36 7.90 7.73
CA GLY A 12 -4.15 8.83 6.92
C GLY A 12 -3.41 9.46 5.75
N SER A 13 -2.23 8.98 5.37
CA SER A 13 -1.39 9.58 4.35
C SER A 13 -0.52 8.53 3.66
N PRO A 14 -0.48 8.50 2.31
CA PRO A 14 0.37 7.56 1.58
C PRO A 14 1.87 7.84 1.79
N TRP A 15 2.24 9.07 2.16
CA TRP A 15 3.62 9.44 2.50
C TRP A 15 4.16 8.72 3.72
N ALA A 16 3.30 8.45 4.71
CA ALA A 16 3.68 7.62 5.85
C ALA A 16 4.04 6.19 5.41
N GLY A 17 3.31 5.65 4.43
CA GLY A 17 3.64 4.39 3.78
C GLY A 17 5.05 4.40 3.19
N VAL A 18 5.41 5.44 2.43
CA VAL A 18 6.76 5.56 1.84
C VAL A 18 7.85 5.57 2.91
N LEU A 19 7.69 6.38 3.96
CA LEU A 19 8.70 6.52 5.01
C LEU A 19 8.88 5.23 5.80
N VAL A 20 7.79 4.62 6.26
CA VAL A 20 7.82 3.38 7.02
C VAL A 20 8.40 2.25 6.17
N LEU A 21 7.96 2.12 4.91
CA LEU A 21 8.47 1.05 4.03
C LEU A 21 9.93 1.25 3.65
N THR A 22 10.42 2.50 3.61
CA THR A 22 11.86 2.74 3.43
C THR A 22 12.66 2.18 4.60
N LEU A 23 12.20 2.37 5.84
CA LEU A 23 12.84 1.79 7.02
C LEU A 23 12.76 0.25 7.01
N VAL A 24 11.61 -0.31 6.64
CA VAL A 24 11.45 -1.76 6.48
C VAL A 24 12.41 -2.31 5.43
N LEU A 25 12.52 -1.65 4.27
CA LEU A 25 13.42 -2.06 3.19
C LEU A 25 14.89 -1.97 3.55
N LEU A 26 15.29 -1.00 4.39
CA LEU A 26 16.64 -0.97 4.95
C LEU A 26 16.89 -2.23 5.78
N VAL A 27 15.97 -2.60 6.66
CA VAL A 27 16.10 -3.83 7.45
C VAL A 27 16.09 -5.08 6.55
N GLN A 28 15.23 -5.14 5.54
CA GLN A 28 15.18 -6.26 4.59
C GLN A 28 16.51 -6.43 3.85
N GLY A 29 17.09 -5.34 3.35
CA GLY A 29 18.35 -5.39 2.62
C GLY A 29 19.57 -5.71 3.50
N PHE A 30 19.65 -5.13 4.70
CA PHE A 30 20.83 -5.31 5.57
C PHE A 30 20.77 -6.55 6.46
N ALA A 31 19.61 -6.85 7.07
CA ALA A 31 19.48 -7.93 8.04
C ALA A 31 19.03 -9.25 7.42
N PHE A 32 18.21 -9.19 6.38
CA PHE A 32 17.63 -10.39 5.74
C PHE A 32 18.25 -10.70 4.37
N ALA A 33 19.16 -9.86 3.88
CA ALA A 33 19.73 -9.95 2.53
C ALA A 33 18.65 -10.05 1.42
N ASP A 34 17.46 -9.48 1.69
CA ASP A 34 16.31 -9.47 0.80
C ASP A 34 16.17 -8.07 0.19
N GLY A 35 16.81 -7.90 -0.97
CA GLY A 35 16.91 -6.61 -1.67
C GLY A 35 18.30 -5.99 -1.58
N GLY A 36 18.90 -5.68 -2.74
CA GLY A 36 20.21 -5.06 -2.81
C GLY A 36 20.16 -3.55 -2.53
N ILE A 37 21.28 -2.99 -2.06
CA ILE A 37 21.41 -1.53 -1.84
C ILE A 37 21.21 -0.76 -3.14
N THR A 38 21.68 -1.31 -4.27
CA THR A 38 21.50 -0.71 -5.60
C THR A 38 20.06 -0.80 -6.12
N THR A 39 19.30 -1.82 -5.69
CA THR A 39 17.89 -2.01 -6.08
C THR A 39 16.93 -1.32 -5.11
N MET A 40 17.43 -0.80 -3.99
CA MET A 40 16.61 -0.25 -2.92
C MET A 40 15.72 0.90 -3.39
N GLY A 41 16.22 1.77 -4.28
CA GLY A 41 15.41 2.84 -4.88
C GLY A 41 14.19 2.31 -5.65
N ALA A 42 14.38 1.26 -6.47
CA ALA A 42 13.28 0.62 -7.21
C ALA A 42 12.30 -0.07 -6.25
N ASN A 43 12.81 -0.71 -5.18
CA ASN A 43 11.97 -1.33 -4.17
C ASN A 43 11.14 -0.30 -3.40
N ILE A 44 11.73 0.83 -2.99
CA ILE A 44 10.99 1.93 -2.35
C ILE A 44 9.91 2.47 -3.28
N LEU A 45 10.23 2.62 -4.57
CA LEU A 45 9.26 3.09 -5.56
C LEU A 45 8.09 2.12 -5.70
N ASN A 46 8.32 0.82 -5.79
CA ASN A 46 7.26 -0.17 -5.91
C ASN A 46 6.47 -0.31 -4.59
N MET A 47 7.15 -0.68 -3.51
CA MET A 47 6.53 -1.06 -2.25
C MET A 47 6.07 0.15 -1.44
N GLY A 48 6.86 1.21 -1.36
CA GLY A 48 6.49 2.41 -0.61
C GLY A 48 5.56 3.32 -1.39
N VAL A 49 5.95 3.68 -2.62
CA VAL A 49 5.21 4.69 -3.40
C VAL A 49 4.03 4.07 -4.13
N VAL A 50 4.24 3.15 -5.08
CA VAL A 50 3.15 2.61 -5.91
C VAL A 50 2.12 1.88 -5.07
N SER A 51 2.54 0.90 -4.26
CA SER A 51 1.62 0.13 -3.42
C SER A 51 0.91 1.01 -2.37
N GLY A 52 1.65 1.92 -1.71
CA GLY A 52 1.08 2.84 -0.72
C GLY A 52 0.08 3.83 -1.31
N PHE A 53 0.41 4.50 -2.41
CA PHE A 53 -0.46 5.48 -3.05
C PHE A 53 -1.68 4.82 -3.68
N VAL A 54 -1.48 3.78 -4.50
CA VAL A 54 -2.59 3.07 -5.15
C VAL A 54 -3.51 2.48 -4.09
N GLY A 55 -2.95 1.86 -3.05
CA GLY A 55 -3.75 1.25 -1.99
C GLY A 55 -4.54 2.27 -1.17
N TYR A 56 -3.90 3.37 -0.77
CA TYR A 56 -4.56 4.42 0.01
C TYR A 56 -5.68 5.11 -0.76
N TYR A 57 -5.44 5.55 -1.99
CA TYR A 57 -6.46 6.24 -2.76
C TYR A 57 -7.60 5.31 -3.18
N THR A 58 -7.29 4.04 -3.47
CA THR A 58 -8.33 3.02 -3.69
C THR A 58 -9.18 2.85 -2.44
N TYR A 59 -8.58 2.74 -1.25
CA TYR A 59 -9.32 2.72 0.01
C TYR A 59 -10.22 3.95 0.18
N VAL A 60 -9.68 5.17 -0.02
CA VAL A 60 -10.45 6.43 0.13
C VAL A 60 -11.65 6.48 -0.82
N VAL A 61 -11.49 6.02 -2.07
CA VAL A 61 -12.59 5.96 -3.05
C VAL A 61 -13.63 4.92 -2.65
N LEU A 62 -13.19 3.69 -2.33
CA LEU A 62 -14.10 2.60 -1.98
C LEU A 62 -14.85 2.87 -0.66
N ARG A 63 -14.23 3.58 0.29
CA ARG A 63 -14.83 3.91 1.59
C ARG A 63 -16.07 4.78 1.48
N ARG A 64 -16.26 5.48 0.34
CA ARG A 64 -17.46 6.28 0.07
C ARG A 64 -18.72 5.43 -0.10
N SER A 65 -18.58 4.18 -0.54
CA SER A 65 -19.70 3.32 -0.90
C SER A 65 -19.68 1.95 -0.21
N LEU A 66 -18.56 1.55 0.37
CA LEU A 66 -18.34 0.24 0.99
C LEU A 66 -17.90 0.36 2.46
N SER A 67 -18.00 -0.76 3.19
CA SER A 67 -17.52 -0.84 4.58
C SER A 67 -16.00 -0.64 4.68
N THR A 68 -15.52 -0.22 5.85
CA THR A 68 -14.08 0.01 6.09
C THR A 68 -13.24 -1.20 5.71
N SER A 69 -13.67 -2.40 6.10
CA SER A 69 -12.96 -3.66 5.85
C SER A 69 -12.88 -3.99 4.35
N ILE A 70 -13.98 -3.84 3.61
CA ILE A 70 -14.01 -4.12 2.16
C ILE A 70 -13.17 -3.07 1.41
N ALA A 71 -13.25 -1.80 1.79
CA ALA A 71 -12.43 -0.75 1.21
C ALA A 71 -10.94 -1.01 1.47
N ALA A 72 -10.57 -1.43 2.68
CA ALA A 72 -9.19 -1.73 3.06
C ALA A 72 -8.65 -2.95 2.30
N PHE A 73 -9.48 -3.99 2.16
CA PHE A 73 -9.19 -5.16 1.33
C PHE A 73 -8.87 -4.75 -0.11
N GLY A 74 -9.78 -4.01 -0.75
CA GLY A 74 -9.64 -3.60 -2.14
C GLY A 74 -8.43 -2.71 -2.36
N GLY A 75 -8.16 -1.79 -1.43
CA GLY A 75 -6.96 -0.94 -1.46
C GLY A 75 -5.68 -1.76 -1.37
N ALA A 76 -5.56 -2.62 -0.36
CA ALA A 76 -4.34 -3.40 -0.15
C ALA A 76 -4.07 -4.39 -1.29
N TRP A 77 -5.11 -5.07 -1.78
CA TRP A 77 -4.99 -5.98 -2.91
C TRP A 77 -4.56 -5.26 -4.20
N LEU A 78 -5.25 -4.18 -4.55
CA LEU A 78 -4.97 -3.46 -5.80
C LEU A 78 -3.61 -2.75 -5.73
N GLY A 79 -3.24 -2.18 -4.58
CA GLY A 79 -1.93 -1.57 -4.36
C GLY A 79 -0.79 -2.56 -4.61
N LEU A 80 -0.86 -3.74 -4.01
CA LEU A 80 0.15 -4.78 -4.22
C LEU A 80 0.18 -5.27 -5.67
N PHE A 81 -1.00 -5.53 -6.26
CA PHE A 81 -1.07 -6.06 -7.63
C PHE A 81 -0.47 -5.09 -8.64
N ILE A 82 -0.86 -3.81 -8.59
CA ILE A 82 -0.30 -2.79 -9.50
C ILE A 82 1.20 -2.60 -9.25
N SER A 83 1.64 -2.60 -7.99
CA SER A 83 3.07 -2.55 -7.66
C SER A 83 3.86 -3.71 -8.26
N ALA A 84 3.29 -4.91 -8.31
CA ALA A 84 3.94 -6.08 -8.89
C ALA A 84 4.09 -5.97 -10.41
N ILE A 85 3.06 -5.44 -11.08
CA ILE A 85 3.10 -5.18 -12.53
C ILE A 85 4.16 -4.11 -12.85
N VAL A 86 4.23 -3.03 -12.07
CA VAL A 86 5.27 -2.00 -12.25
C VAL A 86 6.66 -2.60 -12.05
N CYS A 87 6.86 -3.44 -11.03
CA CYS A 87 8.12 -4.14 -10.81
C CYS A 87 8.52 -5.03 -12.02
N ALA A 88 7.57 -5.78 -12.59
CA ALA A 88 7.82 -6.59 -13.78
C ALA A 88 8.29 -5.74 -14.98
N VAL A 89 7.68 -4.58 -15.19
CA VAL A 89 8.09 -3.63 -16.24
C VAL A 89 9.48 -3.06 -15.97
N GLN A 90 9.80 -2.71 -14.71
CA GLN A 90 11.13 -2.22 -14.36
C GLN A 90 12.22 -3.27 -14.59
N MET A 91 11.97 -4.53 -14.25
CA MET A 91 12.91 -5.62 -14.50
C MET A 91 13.14 -5.84 -16.00
N TRP A 92 12.09 -5.69 -16.82
CA TRP A 92 12.23 -5.73 -18.27
C TRP A 92 13.09 -4.58 -18.80
N ILE A 93 12.85 -3.35 -18.33
CA ILE A 93 13.68 -2.18 -18.68
C ILE A 93 15.13 -2.38 -18.26
N ALA A 94 15.36 -3.01 -17.09
CA ALA A 94 16.69 -3.35 -16.61
C ALA A 94 17.37 -4.50 -17.40
N GLY A 95 16.67 -5.13 -18.34
CA GLY A 95 17.19 -6.24 -19.15
C GLY A 95 17.34 -7.56 -18.38
N THR A 96 16.75 -7.68 -17.20
CA THR A 96 16.87 -8.87 -16.35
C THR A 96 15.73 -9.87 -16.54
N PHE A 97 14.63 -9.46 -17.17
CA PHE A 97 13.43 -10.29 -17.31
C PHE A 97 12.68 -10.06 -18.64
N PRO A 98 12.18 -11.12 -19.32
CA PRO A 98 11.35 -10.94 -20.50
C PRO A 98 9.96 -10.39 -20.11
N LEU A 99 9.46 -9.39 -20.84
CA LEU A 99 8.25 -8.64 -20.47
C LEU A 99 7.02 -9.52 -20.32
N VAL A 100 6.64 -10.27 -21.37
CA VAL A 100 5.38 -11.04 -21.38
C VAL A 100 5.37 -12.16 -20.32
N PRO A 101 6.39 -13.04 -20.25
CA PRO A 101 6.44 -14.06 -19.19
C PRO A 101 6.57 -13.43 -17.79
N GLY A 102 7.27 -12.29 -17.65
CA GLY A 102 7.39 -11.55 -16.40
C GLY A 102 6.07 -11.00 -15.88
N LEU A 103 5.28 -10.39 -16.76
CA LEU A 103 3.95 -9.90 -16.42
C LEU A 103 3.03 -11.05 -16.00
N ILE A 104 3.07 -12.18 -16.72
CA ILE A 104 2.27 -13.36 -16.39
C ILE A 104 2.69 -13.90 -15.03
N ALA A 105 3.98 -14.12 -14.80
CA ALA A 105 4.49 -14.68 -13.55
C ALA A 105 4.21 -13.74 -12.37
N MET A 106 4.67 -12.49 -12.44
CA MET A 106 4.48 -11.51 -11.36
C MET A 106 3.01 -11.23 -11.12
N GLY A 107 2.22 -11.03 -12.18
CA GLY A 107 0.78 -10.80 -12.07
C GLY A 107 0.06 -11.97 -11.41
N THR A 108 0.29 -13.21 -11.87
CA THR A 108 -0.44 -14.39 -11.36
C THR A 108 -0.16 -14.61 -9.88
N PHE A 109 1.10 -14.63 -9.47
CA PHE A 109 1.44 -14.83 -8.06
C PHE A 109 0.92 -13.68 -7.18
N HIS A 110 1.09 -12.43 -7.61
CA HIS A 110 0.67 -11.26 -6.83
C HIS A 110 -0.84 -11.09 -6.76
N LEU A 111 -1.57 -11.58 -7.76
CA LEU A 111 -3.04 -11.64 -7.73
C LEU A 111 -3.52 -12.57 -6.60
N ILE A 112 -2.94 -13.76 -6.48
CA ILE A 112 -3.34 -14.77 -5.49
C ILE A 112 -2.87 -14.38 -4.09
N ILE A 113 -1.57 -14.12 -3.91
CA ILE A 113 -1.03 -13.78 -2.59
C ILE A 113 -1.57 -12.43 -2.13
N GLY A 114 -1.83 -11.49 -3.04
CA GLY A 114 -2.43 -10.23 -2.68
C GLY A 114 -3.86 -10.39 -2.20
N PHE A 115 -4.63 -11.30 -2.79
CA PHE A 115 -6.02 -11.50 -2.38
C PHE A 115 -6.08 -12.11 -0.98
N ILE A 116 -5.36 -13.22 -0.78
CA ILE A 116 -5.43 -14.01 0.47
C ILE A 116 -4.55 -13.42 1.56
N GLY A 117 -3.35 -12.98 1.23
CA GLY A 117 -2.41 -12.44 2.19
C GLY A 117 -2.67 -10.96 2.42
N GLU A 118 -2.39 -10.11 1.44
CA GLU A 118 -2.32 -8.66 1.66
C GLU A 118 -3.70 -8.06 1.95
N GLY A 119 -4.69 -8.37 1.12
CA GLY A 119 -6.06 -7.87 1.22
C GLY A 119 -6.74 -8.35 2.50
N LEU A 120 -6.73 -9.66 2.76
CA LEU A 120 -7.42 -10.21 3.92
C LEU A 120 -6.74 -9.80 5.24
N ILE A 121 -5.41 -9.86 5.33
CA ILE A 121 -4.68 -9.43 6.53
C ILE A 121 -4.93 -7.95 6.79
N THR A 122 -4.85 -7.10 5.76
CA THR A 122 -5.11 -5.65 5.93
C THR A 122 -6.54 -5.38 6.35
N SER A 123 -7.52 -6.06 5.76
CA SER A 123 -8.93 -5.94 6.12
C SER A 123 -9.19 -6.29 7.59
N ILE A 124 -8.62 -7.40 8.07
CA ILE A 124 -8.74 -7.84 9.46
C ILE A 124 -8.03 -6.86 10.41
N ALA A 125 -6.81 -6.43 10.07
CA ALA A 125 -6.06 -5.48 10.88
C ALA A 125 -6.80 -4.14 11.01
N ILE A 126 -7.31 -3.59 9.90
CA ILE A 126 -8.09 -2.35 9.91
C ILE A 126 -9.41 -2.53 10.67
N ALA A 127 -10.09 -3.67 10.55
CA ALA A 127 -11.30 -3.95 11.34
C ALA A 127 -11.01 -3.99 12.84
N ALA A 128 -9.91 -4.60 13.25
CA ALA A 128 -9.48 -4.64 14.65
C ALA A 128 -9.13 -3.23 15.16
N ILE A 129 -8.40 -2.43 14.37
CA ILE A 129 -8.07 -1.05 14.71
C ILE A 129 -9.34 -0.20 14.83
N ALA A 130 -10.28 -0.32 13.88
CA ALA A 130 -11.55 0.41 13.92
C ALA A 130 -12.35 0.11 15.21
N LYS A 131 -12.23 -1.11 15.75
CA LYS A 131 -12.90 -1.53 16.99
C LYS A 131 -12.17 -1.03 18.24
N SER A 132 -10.85 -1.08 18.25
CA SER A 132 -10.03 -0.79 19.45
C SER A 132 -9.60 0.67 19.55
N ARG A 133 -9.40 1.35 18.41
CA ARG A 133 -8.88 2.71 18.25
C ARG A 133 -9.53 3.41 17.04
N PRO A 134 -10.86 3.67 17.11
CA PRO A 134 -11.59 4.32 16.02
C PRO A 134 -11.03 5.71 15.67
N ASP A 135 -10.42 6.38 16.63
CA ASP A 135 -9.78 7.70 16.50
C ASP A 135 -8.73 7.73 15.37
N LEU A 136 -7.98 6.64 15.17
CA LEU A 136 -6.96 6.56 14.12
C LEU A 136 -7.55 6.56 12.69
N LEU A 137 -8.82 6.19 12.54
CA LEU A 137 -9.47 6.10 11.23
C LEU A 137 -10.44 7.26 10.98
N GLU A 138 -10.99 7.89 12.02
CA GLU A 138 -11.89 9.04 11.89
C GLU A 138 -11.18 10.29 11.34
N GLU A 139 -9.91 10.51 11.71
CA GLU A 139 -9.09 11.58 11.14
C GLU A 139 -8.87 11.43 9.62
N THR A 140 -9.03 10.21 9.11
CA THR A 140 -8.82 9.90 7.68
C THR A 140 -10.08 10.07 6.83
N SER A 141 -11.23 10.36 7.45
CA SER A 141 -12.50 10.58 6.73
C SER A 141 -12.43 11.88 5.92
N PRO A 142 -12.78 11.85 4.61
CA PRO A 142 -12.80 13.05 3.77
C PRO A 142 -13.69 14.18 4.32
N LYS A 143 -14.76 13.84 5.05
CA LYS A 143 -15.63 14.82 5.71
C LYS A 143 -14.90 15.55 6.83
N THR A 144 -14.31 14.81 7.76
CA THR A 144 -13.59 15.35 8.92
C THR A 144 -12.38 16.19 8.50
N ARG A 145 -11.66 15.77 7.46
CA ARG A 145 -10.53 16.55 6.90
C ARG A 145 -11.00 17.85 6.24
N LYS A 146 -12.13 17.82 5.52
CA LYS A 146 -12.72 19.02 4.90
C LYS A 146 -13.20 20.01 5.96
N GLU A 147 -13.89 19.52 6.99
CA GLU A 147 -14.37 20.34 8.12
C GLU A 147 -13.21 20.98 8.89
N ARG A 148 -12.13 20.24 9.15
CA ARG A 148 -10.90 20.79 9.77
C ARG A 148 -10.23 21.85 8.88
N ALA A 149 -10.06 21.58 7.59
CA ALA A 149 -9.45 22.53 6.66
C ALA A 149 -10.28 23.81 6.52
N GLU A 150 -11.60 23.71 6.55
CA GLU A 150 -12.51 24.85 6.58
C GLU A 150 -12.38 25.64 7.90
N MET A 151 -12.25 24.96 9.04
CA MET A 151 -12.06 25.61 10.34
C MET A 151 -10.69 26.30 10.46
N GLU A 152 -9.62 25.70 9.96
CA GLU A 152 -8.27 26.29 9.91
C GLU A 152 -8.19 27.49 8.96
N ALA A 153 -9.00 27.54 7.90
CA ALA A 153 -9.07 28.69 7.00
C ALA A 153 -9.78 29.92 7.59
N ILE A 154 -10.46 29.77 8.73
CA ILE A 154 -11.21 30.84 9.41
C ILE A 154 -10.41 31.46 10.58
N VAL A 155 -9.27 30.87 10.96
CA VAL A 155 -8.36 31.33 12.04
C VAL A 155 -7.15 32.05 11.43
#